data_AF-A0A7Y4TE97-F1
#
_entry.id   AF-A0A7Y4TE97-F1
#
_cell.length_a   1.000
_cell.length_b   1.000
_cell.length_c   1.000
_cell.angle_alpha   90.00
_cell.angle_beta   90.00
_cell.angle_gamma   90.00
#
_symmetry.space_group_name_H-M   'P 1'
#
loop_
_entity.id
_entity.type
_entity.pdbx_description
1 polymer ?
#
loop_
_entity_poly.entity_id
_entity_poly.type
_entity_poly.pdbx_seq_one_letter_code
_entity_poly.pdbx_strand_id
1 'polypeptide(L)'
;AGLALATASGGAVTLYIADYHNGSVRVVLPGGLMATVGGPRQFVSPTRLAYRPDGWLYVASDTGALSAVRLREAPEPAPVEAATPRRRKVT
;
A
#
# COMPACT_ATOMS: atom_id res chain seq x y z
N ALA A 1 -5.28 -10.46 10.86
CA ALA A 1 -4.73 -9.58 9.82
C ALA A 1 -5.88 -9.05 8.98
N GLY A 2 -5.86 -7.76 8.64
CA GLY A 2 -6.93 -7.10 7.87
C GLY A 2 -6.36 -6.48 6.61
N LEU A 3 -7.19 -6.43 5.57
CA LEU A 3 -6.83 -5.91 4.27
C LEU A 3 -7.88 -4.87 3.82
N ALA A 4 -7.47 -3.92 2.99
CA ALA A 4 -8.37 -3.05 2.24
C ALA A 4 -7.88 -2.91 0.80
N LEU A 5 -8.79 -2.62 -0.11
CA LEU A 5 -8.50 -2.44 -1.53
C LEU A 5 -8.91 -1.03 -1.97
N ALA A 6 -8.10 -0.43 -2.82
CA ALA A 6 -8.49 0.73 -3.62
C ALA A 6 -8.43 0.37 -5.10
N THR A 7 -9.48 0.69 -5.85
CA THR A 7 -9.59 0.42 -7.29
C THR A 7 -9.53 1.73 -8.06
N ALA A 8 -8.70 1.81 -9.10
CA ALA A 8 -8.67 2.93 -10.04
C ALA A 8 -9.61 2.68 -11.23
N SER A 9 -9.92 3.72 -12.01
CA SER A 9 -10.82 3.68 -13.18
C SER A 9 -10.37 2.75 -14.32
N GLY A 10 -9.15 2.22 -14.27
CA GLY A 10 -8.62 1.20 -15.20
C GLY A 10 -8.59 -0.24 -14.65
N GLY A 11 -9.22 -0.51 -13.50
CA GLY A 11 -9.20 -1.83 -12.85
C GLY A 11 -7.92 -2.15 -12.09
N ALA A 12 -6.96 -1.22 -12.04
CA ALA A 12 -5.78 -1.34 -11.20
C ALA A 12 -6.19 -1.38 -9.72
N VAL A 13 -5.53 -2.25 -8.94
CA VAL A 13 -5.82 -2.46 -7.52
C VAL A 13 -4.59 -2.15 -6.68
N THR A 14 -4.78 -1.32 -5.66
CA THR A 14 -3.82 -1.15 -4.57
C THR A 14 -4.30 -1.94 -3.36
N LEU A 15 -3.43 -2.78 -2.79
CA LEU A 15 -3.71 -3.57 -1.58
C LEU A 15 -3.08 -2.89 -0.36
N TYR A 16 -3.87 -2.65 0.67
CA TYR A 16 -3.41 -2.21 1.98
C TYR A 16 -3.46 -3.38 2.95
N ILE A 17 -2.38 -3.59 3.71
CA ILE A 17 -2.20 -4.74 4.60
C ILE A 17 -1.91 -4.23 6.01
N ALA A 18 -2.73 -4.64 6.97
CA ALA A 18 -2.46 -4.42 8.38
C ALA A 18 -1.36 -5.37 8.83
N ASP A 19 -0.16 -4.82 9.00
CA ASP A 19 1.02 -5.52 9.48
C ASP A 19 1.07 -5.40 11.01
N TYR A 20 0.30 -6.28 11.64
CA TYR A 20 -0.04 -6.26 13.07
C TYR A 20 1.19 -6.12 13.97
N HIS A 21 2.17 -7.02 13.83
CA HIS A 21 3.34 -7.02 14.70
C HIS A 21 4.32 -5.88 14.41
N ASN A 22 4.31 -5.35 13.18
CA ASN A 22 5.16 -4.21 12.81
C ASN A 22 4.48 -2.87 13.07
N GLY A 23 3.26 -2.84 13.61
CA GLY A 23 2.53 -1.60 13.90
C GLY A 23 2.35 -0.72 12.65
N SER A 24 2.23 -1.34 11.49
CA SER A 24 2.35 -0.64 10.20
C SER A 24 1.21 -1.02 9.27
N VAL A 25 0.95 -0.16 8.28
CA VAL A 25 0.14 -0.54 7.12
C VAL A 25 1.04 -0.60 5.90
N ARG A 26 1.18 -1.79 5.34
CA ARG A 26 1.94 -2.03 4.10
C ARG A 26 1.03 -1.80 2.91
N VAL A 27 1.59 -1.31 1.81
CA VAL A 27 0.87 -1.06 0.57
C VAL A 27 1.53 -1.86 -0.52
N VAL A 28 0.75 -2.57 -1.34
CA VAL A 28 1.18 -3.13 -2.61
C VAL A 28 0.52 -2.31 -3.71
N LEU A 29 1.34 -1.56 -4.45
CA LEU A 29 0.90 -0.73 -5.55
C LEU A 29 0.61 -1.58 -6.80
N PRO A 30 -0.14 -1.03 -7.77
CA PRO A 30 -0.21 -1.59 -9.11
C PRO A 30 1.22 -1.77 -9.66
N GLY A 31 1.56 -2.99 -10.08
CA GLY A 31 2.94 -3.36 -10.45
C GLY A 31 3.73 -4.10 -9.37
N GLY A 32 3.15 -4.32 -8.18
CA GLY A 32 3.72 -5.19 -7.14
C GLY A 32 4.75 -4.52 -6.23
N LEU A 33 5.07 -3.24 -6.45
CA LEU A 33 5.94 -2.48 -5.57
C LEU A 33 5.33 -2.30 -4.19
N MET A 34 6.15 -2.46 -3.14
CA MET A 34 5.72 -2.30 -1.76
C MET A 34 6.14 -0.96 -1.17
N ALA A 35 5.23 -0.36 -0.41
CA ALA A 35 5.45 0.84 0.38
C ALA A 35 4.84 0.69 1.79
N THR A 36 4.95 1.74 2.61
CA THR A 36 4.31 1.84 3.92
C THR A 36 3.46 3.11 3.96
N VAL A 37 2.23 3.03 4.48
CA VAL A 37 1.41 4.23 4.73
C VAL A 37 1.99 4.97 5.92
N GLY A 38 2.33 6.24 5.71
CA GLY A 38 2.87 7.09 6.77
C GLY A 38 4.23 6.61 7.29
N GLY A 39 4.45 6.74 8.60
CA GLY A 39 5.71 6.39 9.25
C GLY A 39 5.78 4.91 9.69
N PRO A 40 6.99 4.35 9.88
CA PRO A 40 7.15 3.02 10.47
C PRO A 40 6.56 2.99 11.89
N ARG A 41 5.86 1.90 12.23
CA ARG A 41 5.24 1.70 13.56
C ARG A 41 4.23 2.78 13.98
N GLN A 42 3.64 3.49 13.02
CA GLN A 42 2.66 4.56 13.30
C GLN A 42 1.35 4.05 13.93
N PHE A 43 0.97 2.79 13.69
CA PHE A 43 -0.31 2.24 14.11
C PHE A 43 -0.14 1.24 15.24
N VAL A 44 -0.99 1.33 16.27
CA VAL A 44 -0.99 0.36 17.36
C VAL A 44 -1.66 -0.93 16.88
N SER A 45 -0.91 -2.02 16.80
CA SER A 45 -1.41 -3.39 16.53
C SER A 45 -2.56 -3.44 15.50
N PRO A 46 -2.37 -2.95 14.27
CA PRO A 46 -3.48 -2.80 13.33
C PRO A 46 -4.06 -4.17 12.95
N THR A 47 -5.38 -4.29 12.96
CA THR A 47 -6.09 -5.56 12.69
C THR A 47 -7.11 -5.48 11.57
N ARG A 48 -7.73 -4.32 11.35
CA ARG A 48 -8.73 -4.10 10.29
C ARG A 48 -8.48 -2.80 9.56
N LEU A 49 -8.75 -2.82 8.26
CA LEU A 49 -8.62 -1.68 7.36
C LEU A 49 -9.91 -1.45 6.60
N ALA A 50 -10.25 -0.20 6.33
CA ALA A 50 -11.28 0.16 5.38
C ALA A 50 -10.82 1.36 4.54
N TYR A 51 -10.84 1.21 3.22
CA TYR A 51 -10.57 2.30 2.29
C TYR A 51 -11.89 2.93 1.86
N ARG A 52 -11.92 4.26 1.84
CA ARG A 52 -13.04 5.03 1.30
C ARG A 52 -12.58 5.71 0.00
N PRO A 53 -13.39 5.67 -1.08
CA PRO A 53 -13.00 6.20 -2.40
C PRO A 53 -12.59 7.68 -2.45
N ASP A 54 -12.87 8.46 -1.41
CA ASP A 54 -12.41 9.85 -1.26
C ASP A 54 -10.97 9.99 -0.69
N GLY A 55 -10.25 8.85 -0.61
CA GLY A 55 -8.84 8.81 -0.23
C GLY A 55 -8.58 8.61 1.27
N TRP A 56 -9.58 8.27 2.06
CA TRP A 56 -9.37 7.97 3.48
C TRP A 56 -9.12 6.48 3.71
N LEU A 57 -8.11 6.18 4.53
CA LEU A 57 -7.87 4.85 5.06
C LEU A 57 -8.14 4.85 6.57
N TYR A 58 -9.07 4.02 6.99
CA TYR A 58 -9.39 3.76 8.39
C TYR A 58 -8.62 2.55 8.87
N VAL A 59 -7.97 2.67 10.03
CA VAL A 59 -7.12 1.65 10.63
C VAL A 59 -7.58 1.41 12.05
N ALA A 60 -8.08 0.21 12.33
CA ALA A 60 -8.47 -0.21 13.68
C ALA A 60 -7.39 -1.10 14.31
N SER A 61 -7.15 -0.91 15.61
CA SER A 61 -6.31 -1.78 16.42
C SER A 61 -7.08 -2.98 16.98
N ASP A 62 -6.36 -3.94 17.56
CA ASP A 62 -6.91 -5.02 18.40
C ASP A 62 -7.57 -4.52 19.70
N THR A 63 -7.11 -3.40 20.24
CA THR A 63 -7.64 -2.75 21.44
C THR A 63 -8.85 -1.84 21.17
N GLY A 64 -9.27 -1.70 19.92
CA GLY A 64 -10.42 -0.89 19.52
C GLY A 64 -10.11 0.59 19.24
N ALA A 65 -8.85 1.00 19.25
CA ALA A 65 -8.46 2.33 18.80
C ALA A 65 -8.66 2.46 17.28
N LEU A 66 -9.12 3.63 16.83
CA LEU A 66 -9.35 3.93 15.41
C LEU A 66 -8.49 5.12 14.99
N SER A 67 -7.74 4.96 13.90
CA SER A 67 -7.00 6.03 13.23
C SER A 67 -7.54 6.22 11.81
N ALA A 68 -7.52 7.45 11.30
CA ALA A 68 -7.83 7.75 9.92
C ALA A 68 -6.67 8.52 9.29
N VAL A 69 -6.20 8.05 8.14
CA VAL A 69 -5.12 8.69 7.39
C VAL A 69 -5.62 9.04 6.00
N ARG A 70 -5.39 10.28 5.59
CA ARG A 70 -5.66 10.69 4.21
C ARG A 70 -4.51 10.23 3.33
N LEU A 71 -4.81 9.30 2.44
CA LEU A 71 -3.89 8.83 1.43
C LEU A 71 -3.75 9.93 0.38
N ARG A 72 -2.51 10.29 0.11
CA ARG A 72 -2.19 11.01 -1.12
C ARG A 72 -2.21 9.96 -2.23
N GLU A 73 -2.66 10.34 -3.41
CA GLU A 73 -2.47 9.50 -4.59
C GLU A 73 -0.99 9.13 -4.65
N ALA A 74 -0.69 7.82 -4.73
CA ALA A 74 0.68 7.40 -4.91
C ALA A 74 1.14 8.04 -6.22
N PRO A 75 2.34 8.67 -6.29
CA PRO A 75 2.85 9.11 -7.58
C PRO A 75 2.74 7.91 -8.52
N GLU A 76 2.04 8.09 -9.64
CA GLU A 76 1.91 7.05 -10.65
C GLU A 76 3.34 6.52 -10.89
N PRO A 77 3.58 5.19 -10.78
CA PRO A 77 4.91 4.69 -10.96
C PRO A 77 5.38 5.18 -12.31
N ALA A 78 6.46 5.98 -12.32
CA ALA A 78 7.11 6.36 -13.56
C ALA A 78 7.25 5.08 -14.40
N PRO A 79 6.98 5.12 -15.72
CA PRO A 79 7.05 3.94 -16.56
C PRO A 79 8.33 3.20 -16.21
N VAL A 80 8.19 1.98 -15.68
CA VAL A 80 9.35 1.17 -15.35
C VAL A 80 9.99 0.93 -16.71
N GLU A 81 11.03 1.70 -17.03
CA GLU A 81 11.73 1.57 -18.29
C GLU A 81 12.21 0.12 -18.32
N ALA A 82 11.51 -0.70 -19.10
CA ALA A 82 11.75 -2.12 -19.14
C ALA A 82 13.23 -2.28 -19.47
N ALA A 83 14.01 -2.75 -18.49
CA ALA A 83 15.44 -2.91 -18.63
C ALA A 83 15.69 -3.69 -19.92
N THR A 84 16.16 -2.99 -20.95
CA THR A 84 16.37 -3.62 -22.25
C THR A 84 17.44 -4.67 -22.00
N PRO A 85 17.21 -5.95 -22.34
CA PRO A 85 18.20 -6.98 -22.08
C PRO A 85 19.49 -6.58 -22.80
N ARG A 86 20.55 -6.26 -22.04
CA ARG A 86 21.87 -6.06 -22.61
C ARG A 86 22.32 -7.39 -23.20
N ARG A 87 22.15 -7.56 -24.52
CA ARG A 87 22.75 -8.67 -25.25
C ARG A 87 24.27 -8.55 -25.11
N ARG A 88 24.85 -9.40 -24.27
CA ARG A 88 26.30 -9.57 -24.21
C ARG A 88 26.70 -10.28 -25.52
N LYS A 89 27.36 -9.57 -26.43
CA LYS A 89 28.07 -10.24 -27.54
C LYS A 89 29.18 -11.07 -26.89
N VAL A 90 29.06 -12.39 -27.02
CA VAL A 90 30.17 -13.31 -26.77
C VAL A 90 31.04 -13.22 -28.03
N THR A 91 32.27 -12.76 -27.84
CA THR A 91 33.35 -12.82 -28.83
C THR A 91 34.38 -13.82 -28.33
#